data_AF-A0A524MFT0-F1
#
_entry.id   AF-A0A524MFT0-F1
#
_cell.length_a   1.000
_cell.length_b   1.000
_cell.length_c   1.000
_cell.angle_alpha   90.00
_cell.angle_beta   90.00
_cell.angle_gamma   90.00
#
_symmetry.space_group_name_H-M   'P 1'
#
loop_
_entity.id
_entity.type
_entity.pdbx_description
1 polymer ?
#
loop_
_entity_poly.entity_id
_entity_poly.type
_entity_poly.pdbx_seq_one_letter_code
_entity_poly.pdbx_strand_id
1 'polypeptide(L)'
;MTPIDDNETPDDFDEELDEIVEEVEEDDFDLKVEIKRKRVSHGGRRRTTGKEYGTLMSFIAWMAFTIIWLFFFASGYGIIENIAVVFVALLVVGAASSLVFIPKHEGIKVKASAISGIGWLVFLILWIVFGQSYFGLYENIGIALASLLVVGLVNMLLHVPSHGEEGGARISGVGGIIWLIFIVLWLPFYNDFATTVYFITFSQNLAIILASFLLMTFIVIAPWFGKMQISVNESVSVGNRPKGTLGIFWGWLLFLVVWFWFMADTYSANQNVAAVLLSFALFCGIVMAFWLPWARKRGEGPESWFSIGLSFVWVIVLTVWFWFFADQFDAYQNFAVFLVSLLVIAGIAAGAQWKKYRDFESMDWTD
;
A
#
# COMPACT_ATOMS: atom_id res chain seq x y z
N MET A 1 -25.56 63.97 0.13
CA MET A 1 -24.52 64.24 -0.89
C MET A 1 -23.44 65.08 -0.25
N THR A 2 -22.38 64.40 0.17
CA THR A 2 -21.07 64.91 0.57
C THR A 2 -20.10 63.83 0.09
N PRO A 3 -19.04 64.16 -0.67
CA PRO A 3 -18.12 63.17 -1.19
C PRO A 3 -17.24 62.63 -0.06
N ILE A 4 -17.09 61.31 -0.02
CA ILE A 4 -16.06 60.61 0.77
C ILE A 4 -14.80 60.69 -0.09
N ASP A 5 -13.82 61.44 0.39
CA ASP A 5 -12.48 61.56 -0.18
C ASP A 5 -11.52 61.05 0.91
N ASP A 6 -11.39 59.72 0.98
CA ASP A 6 -10.49 59.03 1.89
C ASP A 6 -9.62 58.08 1.06
N ASN A 7 -8.70 58.66 0.29
CA ASN A 7 -7.55 57.94 -0.27
C ASN A 7 -6.32 58.30 0.57
N GLU A 8 -6.34 57.88 1.84
CA GLU A 8 -5.12 57.77 2.65
C GLU A 8 -4.63 56.33 2.53
N THR A 9 -3.63 56.12 1.69
CA THR A 9 -2.74 54.95 1.78
C THR A 9 -1.96 55.06 3.09
N PRO A 10 -1.93 54.03 3.96
CA PRO A 10 -1.02 54.02 5.09
C PRO A 10 0.40 53.81 4.56
N ASP A 11 1.22 54.86 4.62
CA ASP A 11 2.66 54.88 4.28
C ASP A 11 3.56 54.26 5.39
N ASP A 12 3.02 53.37 6.23
CA ASP A 12 3.74 52.78 7.39
C ASP A 12 3.99 51.27 7.23
N PHE A 13 4.44 50.82 6.06
CA PHE A 13 4.86 49.43 5.83
C PHE A 13 6.29 49.26 5.28
N ASP A 14 7.11 50.32 5.36
CA ASP A 14 8.51 50.27 4.89
C ASP A 14 9.56 50.12 6.01
N GLU A 15 9.19 50.22 7.31
CA GLU A 15 10.18 50.10 8.40
C GLU A 15 10.26 48.72 9.08
N GLU A 16 9.32 47.78 8.85
CA GLU A 16 9.37 46.44 9.49
C GLU A 16 9.93 45.34 8.57
N LEU A 17 10.33 45.68 7.34
CA LEU A 17 10.97 44.78 6.39
C LEU A 17 12.51 44.87 6.41
N ASP A 18 13.08 45.93 6.98
CA ASP A 18 14.54 46.08 7.10
C ASP A 18 15.12 45.37 8.34
N GLU A 19 14.34 45.11 9.39
CA GLU A 19 14.80 44.40 10.60
C GLU A 19 14.78 42.85 10.46
N ILE A 20 14.11 42.30 9.43
CA ILE A 20 14.14 40.84 9.14
C ILE A 20 15.23 40.48 8.10
N VAL A 21 15.85 41.48 7.46
CA VAL A 21 16.93 41.26 6.48
C VAL A 21 18.32 41.37 7.12
N GLU A 22 18.44 41.88 8.35
CA GLU A 22 19.74 42.15 9.01
C GLU A 22 20.23 41.04 9.97
N GLU A 23 19.50 39.92 10.12
CA GLU A 23 19.95 38.75 10.91
C GLU A 23 20.18 37.48 10.06
N VAL A 24 20.40 37.67 8.76
CA VAL A 24 21.15 36.71 7.92
C VAL A 24 22.54 37.30 7.69
N GLU A 25 23.23 37.63 8.79
CA GLU A 25 24.68 37.73 8.79
C GLU A 25 25.24 36.39 8.29
N GLU A 26 25.65 36.43 7.03
CA GLU A 26 26.77 35.74 6.43
C GLU A 26 27.62 34.89 7.39
N ASP A 27 27.09 33.74 7.83
CA ASP A 27 27.89 32.53 7.92
C ASP A 27 28.24 32.17 6.47
N ASP A 28 29.19 32.94 5.93
CA ASP A 28 29.89 32.73 4.67
C ASP A 28 30.67 31.42 4.87
N PHE A 29 29.91 30.32 4.85
CA PHE A 29 30.34 28.95 4.96
C PHE A 29 31.48 28.85 3.99
N ASP A 30 32.67 28.66 4.54
CA ASP A 30 33.96 28.89 3.93
C ASP A 30 34.19 27.86 2.80
N LEU A 31 33.38 27.97 1.74
CA LEU A 31 33.25 27.05 0.64
C LEU A 31 34.55 27.06 -0.14
N LYS A 32 35.25 28.21 -0.14
CA LYS A 32 36.60 28.33 -0.66
C LYS A 32 37.62 27.62 0.22
N VAL A 33 37.54 27.63 1.56
CA VAL A 33 38.43 26.79 2.40
C VAL A 33 38.10 25.31 2.27
N GLU A 34 36.84 24.90 2.14
CA GLU A 34 36.51 23.49 1.92
C GLU A 34 36.89 23.00 0.50
N ILE A 35 36.75 23.84 -0.52
CA ILE A 35 37.22 23.56 -1.89
C ILE A 35 38.77 23.55 -1.95
N LYS A 36 39.47 24.38 -1.17
CA LYS A 36 40.95 24.37 -1.11
C LYS A 36 41.49 23.20 -0.30
N ARG A 37 40.80 22.77 0.77
CA ARG A 37 41.16 21.56 1.55
C ARG A 37 40.98 20.29 0.72
N LYS A 38 40.02 20.25 -0.21
CA LYS A 38 39.81 19.12 -1.14
C LYS A 38 40.85 19.02 -2.27
N ARG A 39 41.54 20.10 -2.65
CA ARG A 39 42.55 20.05 -3.73
C ARG A 39 43.94 19.58 -3.28
N VAL A 40 44.20 19.47 -1.98
CA VAL A 40 45.53 19.11 -1.45
C VAL A 40 45.61 17.64 -0.97
N SER A 41 44.53 16.85 -1.02
CA SER A 41 44.64 15.39 -0.81
C SER A 41 45.25 14.71 -2.04
N HIS A 42 46.57 14.77 -2.09
CA HIS A 42 47.48 14.03 -2.93
C HIS A 42 47.02 12.58 -3.19
N GLY A 43 46.87 12.23 -4.46
CA GLY A 43 47.93 11.47 -5.13
C GLY A 43 48.33 10.11 -4.54
N GLY A 44 47.43 9.41 -3.85
CA GLY A 44 47.65 8.01 -3.46
C GLY A 44 47.28 7.07 -4.60
N ARG A 45 48.28 6.64 -5.39
CA ARG A 45 48.20 5.58 -6.40
C ARG A 45 47.41 4.39 -5.83
N ARG A 46 46.16 4.23 -6.26
CA ARG A 46 45.25 3.15 -5.83
C ARG A 46 45.90 1.80 -6.10
N ARG A 47 46.24 1.05 -5.06
CA ARG A 47 46.45 -0.40 -5.14
C ARG A 47 45.11 -1.05 -5.51
N THR A 48 44.85 -1.25 -6.80
CA THR A 48 43.68 -2.00 -7.33
C THR A 48 43.90 -3.52 -7.30
N THR A 49 45.15 -3.95 -7.20
CA THR A 49 45.56 -5.36 -7.28
C THR A 49 44.84 -6.27 -6.28
N GLY A 50 44.61 -5.83 -5.04
CA GLY A 50 43.96 -6.69 -4.03
C GLY A 50 42.53 -7.10 -4.36
N LYS A 51 41.77 -6.27 -5.11
CA LYS A 51 40.39 -6.60 -5.51
C LYS A 51 40.36 -7.58 -6.68
N GLU A 52 41.29 -7.44 -7.61
CA GLU A 52 41.45 -8.32 -8.78
C GLU A 52 41.87 -9.74 -8.37
N TYR A 53 42.76 -9.88 -7.38
CA TYR A 53 43.11 -11.20 -6.82
C TYR A 53 41.94 -11.84 -6.05
N GLY A 54 41.09 -11.03 -5.41
CA GLY A 54 39.92 -11.50 -4.67
C GLY A 54 38.88 -12.15 -5.58
N THR A 55 38.56 -11.53 -6.72
CA THR A 55 37.63 -12.12 -7.70
C THR A 55 38.19 -13.37 -8.36
N LEU A 56 39.49 -13.35 -8.71
CA LEU A 56 40.16 -14.51 -9.30
C LEU A 56 40.14 -15.71 -8.34
N MET A 57 40.46 -15.51 -7.06
CA MET A 57 40.41 -16.58 -6.06
C MET A 57 38.99 -17.10 -5.82
N SER A 58 38.00 -16.20 -5.81
CA SER A 58 36.59 -16.58 -5.68
C SER A 58 36.13 -17.46 -6.86
N PHE A 59 36.53 -17.12 -8.08
CA PHE A 59 36.26 -17.92 -9.28
C PHE A 59 36.97 -19.29 -9.25
N ILE A 60 38.23 -19.33 -8.82
CA ILE A 60 38.99 -20.58 -8.67
C ILE A 60 38.32 -21.49 -7.63
N ALA A 61 37.89 -20.93 -6.49
CA ALA A 61 37.20 -21.68 -5.46
C ALA A 61 35.86 -22.26 -5.97
N TRP A 62 35.11 -21.49 -6.76
CA TRP A 62 33.88 -21.97 -7.40
C TRP A 62 34.14 -23.12 -8.38
N MET A 63 35.13 -22.98 -9.26
CA MET A 63 35.53 -24.02 -10.21
C MET A 63 35.95 -25.30 -9.47
N ALA A 64 36.76 -25.18 -8.43
CA ALA A 64 37.21 -26.32 -7.62
C ALA A 64 36.02 -27.03 -6.95
N PHE A 65 35.10 -26.27 -6.35
CA PHE A 65 33.87 -26.82 -5.77
C PHE A 65 33.03 -27.56 -6.83
N THR A 66 32.83 -26.94 -8.00
CA THR A 66 32.03 -27.52 -9.09
C THR A 66 32.61 -28.84 -9.57
N ILE A 67 33.93 -28.92 -9.75
CA ILE A 67 34.62 -30.15 -10.14
C ILE A 67 34.44 -31.23 -9.06
N ILE A 68 34.64 -30.89 -7.78
CA ILE A 68 34.47 -31.84 -6.67
C ILE A 68 33.01 -32.33 -6.59
N TRP A 69 32.04 -31.43 -6.72
CA TRP A 69 30.62 -31.78 -6.71
C TRP A 69 30.28 -32.77 -7.83
N LEU A 70 30.66 -32.44 -9.07
CA LEU A 70 30.37 -33.26 -10.25
C LEU A 70 31.03 -34.64 -10.17
N PHE A 71 32.21 -34.76 -9.57
CA PHE A 71 32.90 -36.04 -9.46
C PHE A 71 32.38 -36.94 -8.33
N PHE A 72 32.05 -36.36 -7.17
CA PHE A 72 31.81 -37.15 -5.97
C PHE A 72 30.35 -37.20 -5.51
N PHE A 73 29.55 -36.20 -5.86
CA PHE A 73 28.21 -36.03 -5.30
C PHE A 73 27.11 -36.09 -6.35
N ALA A 74 27.43 -35.79 -7.62
CA ALA A 74 26.43 -35.69 -8.67
C ALA A 74 25.73 -37.01 -9.06
N SER A 75 26.34 -38.16 -8.79
CA SER A 75 25.80 -39.47 -9.18
C SER A 75 24.48 -39.84 -8.49
N GLY A 76 24.16 -39.21 -7.36
CA GLY A 76 22.90 -39.39 -6.64
C GLY A 76 21.78 -38.43 -7.03
N TYR A 77 22.03 -37.49 -7.95
CA TYR A 77 21.09 -36.42 -8.32
C TYR A 77 20.85 -36.41 -9.84
N GLY A 78 19.67 -35.94 -10.27
CA GLY A 78 19.38 -35.74 -11.69
C GLY A 78 20.20 -34.60 -12.31
N ILE A 79 20.12 -34.47 -13.64
CA ILE A 79 20.88 -33.45 -14.39
C ILE A 79 20.45 -32.04 -13.98
N ILE A 80 19.16 -31.82 -13.76
CA ILE A 80 18.61 -30.50 -13.39
C ILE A 80 19.08 -30.11 -11.99
N GLU A 81 19.07 -31.05 -11.05
CA GLU A 81 19.52 -30.86 -9.67
C GLU A 81 21.01 -30.52 -9.62
N ASN A 82 21.83 -31.21 -10.42
CA ASN A 82 23.25 -30.92 -10.51
C ASN A 82 23.53 -29.53 -11.12
N ILE A 83 22.81 -29.15 -12.18
CA ILE A 83 22.92 -27.81 -12.77
C ILE A 83 22.58 -26.73 -11.73
N ALA A 84 21.54 -26.93 -10.94
CA ALA A 84 21.13 -26.01 -9.90
C ALA A 84 22.20 -25.76 -8.85
N VAL A 85 22.84 -26.82 -8.36
CA VAL A 85 23.89 -26.72 -7.34
C VAL A 85 25.06 -25.90 -7.87
N VAL A 86 25.42 -26.07 -9.14
CA VAL A 86 26.47 -25.29 -9.80
C VAL A 86 26.09 -23.81 -9.89
N PHE A 87 24.84 -23.48 -10.26
CA PHE A 87 24.34 -22.10 -10.28
C PHE A 87 24.24 -21.46 -8.90
N VAL A 88 23.81 -22.21 -7.87
CA VAL A 88 23.79 -21.75 -6.48
C VAL A 88 25.19 -21.42 -6.00
N ALA A 89 26.15 -22.31 -6.25
CA ALA A 89 27.54 -22.07 -5.90
C ALA A 89 28.10 -20.81 -6.61
N LEU A 90 27.72 -20.59 -7.88
CA LEU A 90 28.14 -19.41 -8.64
C LEU A 90 27.55 -18.13 -8.03
N LEU A 91 26.27 -18.17 -7.62
CA LEU A 91 25.63 -17.05 -6.95
C LEU A 91 26.26 -16.74 -5.59
N VAL A 92 26.59 -17.75 -4.79
CA VAL A 92 27.27 -17.56 -3.49
C VAL A 92 28.63 -16.88 -3.69
N VAL A 93 29.38 -17.29 -4.70
CA VAL A 93 30.66 -16.70 -5.11
C VAL A 93 30.47 -15.27 -5.62
N GLY A 94 29.42 -15.02 -6.40
CA GLY A 94 28.97 -13.68 -6.79
C GLY A 94 28.62 -12.80 -5.58
N ALA A 95 27.99 -13.37 -4.55
CA ALA A 95 27.68 -12.70 -3.29
C ALA A 95 28.94 -12.26 -2.56
N ALA A 96 29.84 -13.21 -2.32
CA ALA A 96 31.12 -12.94 -1.69
C ALA A 96 31.92 -11.89 -2.47
N SER A 97 31.90 -11.96 -3.81
CA SER A 97 32.56 -10.99 -4.69
C SER A 97 31.92 -9.60 -4.61
N SER A 98 30.60 -9.49 -4.63
CA SER A 98 29.89 -8.21 -4.51
C SER A 98 30.24 -7.48 -3.21
N LEU A 99 30.41 -8.21 -2.11
CA LEU A 99 30.82 -7.66 -0.82
C LEU A 99 32.23 -7.05 -0.83
N VAL A 100 33.13 -7.60 -1.66
CA VAL A 100 34.49 -7.08 -1.85
C VAL A 100 34.48 -5.81 -2.72
N PHE A 101 33.53 -5.68 -3.64
CA PHE A 101 33.42 -4.52 -4.52
C PHE A 101 32.76 -3.32 -3.85
N ILE A 102 31.78 -3.53 -2.97
CA ILE A 102 31.10 -2.45 -2.27
C ILE A 102 32.11 -1.63 -1.46
N PRO A 103 32.28 -0.33 -1.76
CA PRO A 103 33.21 0.55 -1.06
C PRO A 103 32.99 0.50 0.46
N LYS A 104 34.08 0.54 1.24
CA LYS A 104 33.99 0.54 2.71
C LYS A 104 33.18 1.71 3.29
N HIS A 105 32.99 2.79 2.52
CA HIS A 105 32.25 3.97 2.97
C HIS A 105 30.72 3.88 2.77
N GLU A 106 30.20 2.93 2.00
CA GLU A 106 28.75 2.82 1.72
C GLU A 106 27.91 2.26 2.89
N GLY A 107 28.49 2.16 4.09
CA GLY A 107 27.79 1.72 5.29
C GLY A 107 27.42 0.22 5.29
N ILE A 108 27.06 -0.29 6.46
CA ILE A 108 26.70 -1.70 6.66
C ILE A 108 25.34 -2.04 5.99
N LYS A 109 24.45 -1.05 5.86
CA LYS A 109 23.09 -1.22 5.33
C LYS A 109 23.08 -1.65 3.85
N VAL A 110 23.88 -0.99 3.01
CA VAL A 110 23.99 -1.31 1.57
C VAL A 110 24.53 -2.72 1.35
N LYS A 111 25.54 -3.11 2.14
CA LYS A 111 26.11 -4.47 2.11
C LYS A 111 25.09 -5.53 2.50
N ALA A 112 24.34 -5.29 3.58
CA ALA A 112 23.29 -6.20 4.01
C ALA A 112 22.18 -6.34 2.95
N SER A 113 21.83 -5.24 2.26
CA SER A 113 20.87 -5.29 1.15
C SER A 113 21.35 -6.15 -0.02
N ALA A 114 22.60 -5.99 -0.43
CA ALA A 114 23.18 -6.80 -1.50
C ALA A 114 23.22 -8.30 -1.11
N ILE A 115 23.62 -8.62 0.12
CA ILE A 115 23.61 -10.01 0.63
C ILE A 115 22.20 -10.58 0.60
N SER A 116 21.20 -9.82 1.06
CA SER A 116 19.81 -10.30 1.10
C SER A 116 19.26 -10.65 -0.28
N GLY A 117 19.55 -9.83 -1.30
CA GLY A 117 19.11 -10.08 -2.68
C GLY A 117 19.77 -11.32 -3.28
N ILE A 118 21.04 -11.56 -2.97
CA ILE A 118 21.75 -12.74 -3.47
C ILE A 118 21.32 -14.00 -2.71
N GLY A 119 21.10 -13.89 -1.40
CA GLY A 119 20.50 -14.97 -0.60
C GLY A 119 19.12 -15.37 -1.13
N TRP A 120 18.31 -14.40 -1.56
CA TRP A 120 17.02 -14.66 -2.22
C TRP A 120 17.15 -15.39 -3.55
N LEU A 121 18.10 -15.01 -4.40
CA LEU A 121 18.36 -15.72 -5.66
C LEU A 121 18.80 -17.16 -5.40
N VAL A 122 19.68 -17.39 -4.41
CA VAL A 122 20.08 -18.73 -3.97
C VAL A 122 18.85 -19.53 -3.52
N PHE A 123 18.00 -18.93 -2.68
CA PHE A 123 16.74 -19.55 -2.26
C PHE A 123 15.87 -19.92 -3.47
N LEU A 124 15.66 -19.02 -4.43
CA LEU A 124 14.82 -19.31 -5.60
C LEU A 124 15.37 -20.45 -6.45
N ILE A 125 16.68 -20.53 -6.69
CA ILE A 125 17.25 -21.64 -7.45
C ILE A 125 17.07 -22.96 -6.71
N LEU A 126 17.36 -22.99 -5.40
CA LEU A 126 17.12 -24.17 -4.58
C LEU A 126 15.65 -24.56 -4.55
N TRP A 127 14.75 -23.58 -4.43
CA TRP A 127 13.31 -23.81 -4.44
C TRP A 127 12.82 -24.39 -5.76
N ILE A 128 13.19 -23.79 -6.89
CA ILE A 128 12.81 -24.27 -8.22
C ILE A 128 13.28 -25.71 -8.39
N VAL A 129 14.45 -26.07 -7.90
CA VAL A 129 15.02 -27.37 -8.20
C VAL A 129 14.54 -28.46 -7.27
N PHE A 130 14.44 -28.17 -5.98
CA PHE A 130 14.11 -29.17 -4.97
C PHE A 130 12.68 -29.06 -4.47
N GLY A 131 12.11 -27.86 -4.46
CA GLY A 131 10.79 -27.58 -3.88
C GLY A 131 9.65 -27.63 -4.89
N GLN A 132 9.88 -27.19 -6.15
CA GLN A 132 8.77 -26.91 -7.06
C GLN A 132 7.87 -28.11 -7.37
N SER A 133 8.43 -29.33 -7.37
CA SER A 133 7.71 -30.56 -7.72
C SER A 133 6.64 -30.95 -6.71
N TYR A 134 6.70 -30.40 -5.49
CA TYR A 134 5.72 -30.66 -4.44
C TYR A 134 4.51 -29.72 -4.48
N PHE A 135 4.55 -28.68 -5.31
CA PHE A 135 3.55 -27.61 -5.31
C PHE A 135 3.05 -27.32 -6.72
N GLY A 136 1.80 -26.89 -6.84
CA GLY A 136 1.22 -26.38 -8.08
C GLY A 136 1.90 -25.10 -8.57
N LEU A 137 1.58 -24.69 -9.80
CA LEU A 137 2.12 -23.47 -10.40
C LEU A 137 1.81 -22.22 -9.54
N TYR A 138 0.57 -22.09 -9.04
CA TYR A 138 0.14 -20.94 -8.26
C TYR A 138 0.80 -20.87 -6.88
N GLU A 139 0.93 -22.00 -6.19
CA GLU A 139 1.67 -22.09 -4.92
C GLU A 139 3.13 -21.70 -5.10
N ASN A 140 3.79 -22.21 -6.15
CA ASN A 140 5.17 -21.87 -6.45
C ASN A 140 5.36 -20.38 -6.73
N ILE A 141 4.45 -19.75 -7.49
CA ILE A 141 4.45 -18.29 -7.70
C ILE A 141 4.25 -17.57 -6.37
N GLY A 142 3.32 -18.03 -5.53
CA GLY A 142 3.07 -17.49 -4.19
C GLY A 142 4.32 -17.53 -3.32
N ILE A 143 5.02 -18.66 -3.26
CA ILE A 143 6.25 -18.82 -2.48
C ILE A 143 7.36 -17.90 -2.99
N ALA A 144 7.53 -17.81 -4.31
CA ALA A 144 8.51 -16.91 -4.93
C ALA A 144 8.24 -15.44 -4.56
N LEU A 145 6.99 -14.98 -4.67
CA LEU A 145 6.58 -13.63 -4.30
C LEU A 145 6.70 -13.37 -2.79
N ALA A 146 6.27 -14.31 -1.95
CA ALA A 146 6.37 -14.20 -0.50
C ALA A 146 7.82 -14.11 -0.04
N SER A 147 8.72 -14.91 -0.61
CA SER A 147 10.16 -14.83 -0.31
C SER A 147 10.78 -13.49 -0.71
N LEU A 148 10.34 -12.90 -1.82
CA LEU A 148 10.76 -11.55 -2.24
C LEU A 148 10.28 -10.49 -1.24
N LEU A 149 9.04 -10.60 -0.77
CA LEU A 149 8.49 -9.71 0.25
C LEU A 149 9.23 -9.84 1.60
N VAL A 150 9.66 -11.05 1.98
CA VAL A 150 10.52 -11.25 3.17
C VAL A 150 11.84 -10.50 3.02
N VAL A 151 12.45 -10.52 1.84
CA VAL A 151 13.69 -9.78 1.55
C VAL A 151 13.43 -8.27 1.61
N GLY A 152 12.30 -7.82 1.03
CA GLY A 152 11.83 -6.44 1.15
C GLY A 152 11.65 -6.00 2.60
N LEU A 153 11.06 -6.86 3.44
CA LEU A 153 10.88 -6.63 4.88
C LEU A 153 12.23 -6.47 5.60
N VAL A 154 13.17 -7.39 5.38
CA VAL A 154 14.52 -7.33 5.96
C VAL A 154 15.21 -6.03 5.54
N ASN A 155 15.16 -5.68 4.25
CA ASN A 155 15.76 -4.44 3.75
C ASN A 155 15.10 -3.19 4.32
N MET A 156 13.78 -3.17 4.43
CA MET A 156 13.06 -2.06 5.04
C MET A 156 13.46 -1.90 6.52
N LEU A 157 13.52 -3.00 7.29
CA LEU A 157 13.94 -2.98 8.70
C LEU A 157 15.38 -2.47 8.91
N LEU A 158 16.26 -2.69 7.92
CA LEU A 158 17.64 -2.20 7.94
C LEU A 158 17.73 -0.71 7.61
N HIS A 159 16.90 -0.22 6.68
CA HIS A 159 16.98 1.16 6.20
C HIS A 159 16.17 2.12 7.06
N VAL A 160 14.97 1.73 7.48
CA VAL A 160 14.05 2.57 8.25
C VAL A 160 14.48 2.62 9.72
N PRO A 161 14.81 3.81 10.25
CA PRO A 161 15.20 3.97 11.65
C PRO A 161 14.11 3.53 12.62
N SER A 162 14.53 3.03 13.78
CA SER A 162 13.61 2.56 14.84
C SER A 162 13.16 3.65 15.80
N HIS A 163 13.76 4.84 15.74
CA HIS A 163 13.58 5.91 16.73
C HIS A 163 12.98 7.16 16.10
N GLY A 164 12.31 7.97 16.92
CA GLY A 164 11.71 9.23 16.48
C GLY A 164 10.39 9.05 15.74
N GLU A 165 10.00 10.07 14.97
CA GLU A 165 8.75 10.08 14.21
C GLU A 165 8.68 8.98 13.14
N GLU A 166 9.83 8.47 12.73
CA GLU A 166 9.99 7.42 11.73
C GLU A 166 9.64 6.02 12.27
N GLY A 167 9.60 5.85 13.59
CA GLY A 167 9.22 4.57 14.22
C GLY A 167 7.79 4.13 13.84
N GLY A 168 6.87 5.09 13.66
CA GLY A 168 5.53 4.82 13.18
C GLY A 168 5.52 4.30 11.74
N ALA A 169 6.28 4.93 10.85
CA ALA A 169 6.44 4.47 9.47
C ALA A 169 7.03 3.06 9.38
N ARG A 170 7.97 2.72 10.27
CA ARG A 170 8.52 1.37 10.37
C ARG A 170 7.46 0.34 10.75
N ILE A 171 6.70 0.58 11.82
CA ILE A 171 5.64 -0.35 12.27
C ILE A 171 4.59 -0.55 11.17
N SER A 172 4.15 0.54 10.54
CA SER A 172 3.21 0.49 9.43
C SER A 172 3.76 -0.28 8.22
N GLY A 173 5.00 -0.01 7.83
CA GLY A 173 5.67 -0.75 6.76
C GLY A 173 5.78 -2.24 7.06
N VAL A 174 6.13 -2.60 8.30
CA VAL A 174 6.23 -4.01 8.73
C VAL A 174 4.86 -4.67 8.66
N GLY A 175 3.82 -4.04 9.23
CA GLY A 175 2.46 -4.57 9.22
C GLY A 175 1.92 -4.79 7.80
N GLY A 176 2.15 -3.81 6.91
CA GLY A 176 1.75 -3.92 5.51
C GLY A 176 2.46 -5.05 4.77
N ILE A 177 3.79 -5.19 4.91
CA ILE A 177 4.54 -6.24 4.23
C ILE A 177 4.19 -7.63 4.80
N ILE A 178 4.05 -7.79 6.12
CA ILE A 178 3.64 -9.07 6.73
C ILE A 178 2.25 -9.49 6.23
N TRP A 179 1.31 -8.55 6.15
CA TRP A 179 -0.01 -8.84 5.60
C TRP A 179 0.05 -9.24 4.12
N LEU A 180 0.87 -8.56 3.31
CA LEU A 180 1.08 -8.97 1.90
C LEU A 180 1.67 -10.38 1.81
N ILE A 181 2.65 -10.72 2.65
CA ILE A 181 3.20 -12.09 2.73
C ILE A 181 2.08 -13.08 3.05
N PHE A 182 1.24 -12.76 4.05
CA PHE A 182 0.09 -13.58 4.40
C PHE A 182 -0.85 -13.77 3.20
N ILE A 183 -1.27 -12.71 2.50
CA ILE A 183 -2.20 -12.81 1.35
C ILE A 183 -1.60 -13.61 0.20
N VAL A 184 -0.34 -13.36 -0.13
CA VAL A 184 0.38 -14.02 -1.22
C VAL A 184 0.56 -15.51 -0.96
N LEU A 185 0.70 -15.92 0.30
CA LEU A 185 0.72 -17.33 0.69
C LEU A 185 -0.67 -17.91 0.84
N TRP A 186 -1.61 -17.18 1.43
CA TRP A 186 -2.94 -17.68 1.74
C TRP A 186 -3.73 -18.02 0.47
N LEU A 187 -3.77 -17.12 -0.52
CA LEU A 187 -4.58 -17.29 -1.72
C LEU A 187 -4.26 -18.57 -2.52
N PRO A 188 -3.00 -18.88 -2.87
CA PRO A 188 -2.70 -20.08 -3.63
C PRO A 188 -2.83 -21.37 -2.80
N PHE A 189 -2.56 -21.31 -1.49
CA PHE A 189 -2.62 -22.50 -0.61
C PHE A 189 -3.99 -22.78 -0.02
N TYR A 190 -4.92 -21.83 -0.11
CA TYR A 190 -6.23 -21.93 0.55
C TYR A 190 -7.00 -23.17 0.11
N ASN A 191 -7.00 -23.53 -1.18
CA ASN A 191 -7.76 -24.69 -1.67
C ASN A 191 -7.24 -26.01 -1.07
N ASP A 192 -5.92 -26.17 -1.00
CA ASP A 192 -5.31 -27.35 -0.40
C ASP A 192 -5.50 -27.37 1.11
N PHE A 193 -5.37 -26.21 1.78
CA PHE A 193 -5.64 -26.09 3.20
C PHE A 193 -7.10 -26.46 3.54
N ALA A 194 -8.04 -25.97 2.74
CA ALA A 194 -9.48 -26.20 2.89
C ALA A 194 -9.86 -27.68 2.71
N THR A 195 -9.11 -28.43 1.93
CA THR A 195 -9.41 -29.85 1.64
C THR A 195 -8.63 -30.81 2.55
N THR A 196 -7.42 -30.44 2.98
CA THR A 196 -6.52 -31.36 3.70
C THR A 196 -6.46 -31.12 5.21
N VAL A 197 -6.57 -29.87 5.67
CA VAL A 197 -6.35 -29.52 7.09
C VAL A 197 -7.66 -29.23 7.80
N TYR A 198 -8.45 -28.29 7.27
CA TYR A 198 -9.69 -27.87 7.89
C TYR A 198 -10.65 -27.40 6.80
N PHE A 199 -11.87 -27.93 6.78
CA PHE A 199 -12.87 -27.54 5.79
C PHE A 199 -13.29 -26.08 5.98
N ILE A 200 -12.93 -25.23 5.01
CA ILE A 200 -13.28 -23.81 4.98
C ILE A 200 -14.19 -23.59 3.76
N THR A 201 -15.33 -22.94 3.98
CA THR A 201 -16.22 -22.53 2.89
C THR A 201 -15.69 -21.27 2.20
N PHE A 202 -16.17 -21.01 0.99
CA PHE A 202 -15.80 -19.78 0.26
C PHE A 202 -16.08 -18.51 1.08
N SER A 203 -17.21 -18.47 1.80
CA SER A 203 -17.57 -17.36 2.69
C SER A 203 -16.56 -17.19 3.82
N GLN A 204 -16.20 -18.28 4.49
CA GLN A 204 -15.20 -18.25 5.57
C GLN A 204 -13.82 -17.83 5.07
N ASN A 205 -13.45 -18.20 3.83
CA ASN A 205 -12.23 -17.69 3.19
C ASN A 205 -12.27 -16.16 3.04
N LEU A 206 -13.37 -15.60 2.54
CA LEU A 206 -13.56 -14.16 2.47
C LEU A 206 -13.49 -13.51 3.85
N ALA A 207 -14.07 -14.14 4.89
CA ALA A 207 -13.97 -13.67 6.26
C ALA A 207 -12.51 -13.64 6.76
N ILE A 208 -11.69 -14.65 6.45
CA ILE A 208 -10.26 -14.69 6.80
C ILE A 208 -9.50 -13.55 6.12
N ILE A 209 -9.72 -13.35 4.82
CA ILE A 209 -9.10 -12.25 4.07
C ILE A 209 -9.51 -10.90 4.67
N LEU A 210 -10.80 -10.67 4.92
CA LEU A 210 -11.30 -9.44 5.53
C LEU A 210 -10.79 -9.23 6.96
N ALA A 211 -10.71 -10.28 7.77
CA ALA A 211 -10.18 -10.22 9.13
C ALA A 211 -8.68 -9.87 9.13
N SER A 212 -7.92 -10.47 8.22
CA SER A 212 -6.50 -10.14 8.04
C SER A 212 -6.31 -8.70 7.59
N PHE A 213 -7.17 -8.19 6.69
CA PHE A 213 -7.14 -6.80 6.23
C PHE A 213 -7.51 -5.83 7.36
N LEU A 214 -8.54 -6.16 8.16
CA LEU A 214 -8.90 -5.41 9.36
C LEU A 214 -7.72 -5.32 10.33
N LEU A 215 -7.08 -6.45 10.66
CA LEU A 215 -5.89 -6.50 11.51
C LEU A 215 -4.75 -5.65 10.93
N MET A 216 -4.49 -5.78 9.62
CA MET A 216 -3.46 -5.01 8.94
C MET A 216 -3.73 -3.51 9.05
N THR A 217 -4.94 -3.05 8.72
CA THR A 217 -5.27 -1.61 8.82
C THR A 217 -5.14 -1.11 10.26
N PHE A 218 -5.49 -1.93 11.25
CA PHE A 218 -5.28 -1.60 12.66
C PHE A 218 -3.79 -1.40 12.97
N ILE A 219 -2.93 -2.35 12.60
CA ILE A 219 -1.46 -2.27 12.81
C ILE A 219 -0.86 -1.08 12.05
N VAL A 220 -1.27 -0.88 10.80
CA VAL A 220 -0.74 0.18 9.93
C VAL A 220 -1.13 1.55 10.44
N ILE A 221 -2.35 1.73 10.91
CA ILE A 221 -2.86 3.04 11.32
C ILE A 221 -2.54 3.33 12.81
N ALA A 222 -2.38 2.29 13.66
CA ALA A 222 -2.09 2.41 15.09
C ALA A 222 -1.06 3.52 15.45
N PRO A 223 0.12 3.59 14.81
CA PRO A 223 1.12 4.61 15.14
C PRO A 223 0.69 6.05 14.81
N TRP A 224 -0.27 6.22 13.91
CA TRP A 224 -0.73 7.50 13.38
C TRP A 224 -1.97 8.03 14.12
N PHE A 225 -2.60 7.25 15.01
CA PHE A 225 -3.81 7.68 15.72
C PHE A 225 -3.65 8.98 16.51
N GLY A 226 -2.47 9.23 17.08
CA GLY A 226 -2.19 10.50 17.75
C GLY A 226 -2.17 11.68 16.80
N LYS A 227 -1.62 11.48 15.59
CA LYS A 227 -1.33 12.52 14.59
C LYS A 227 -2.46 12.81 13.62
N MET A 228 -3.54 12.01 13.63
CA MET A 228 -4.74 12.23 12.81
C MET A 228 -5.59 13.39 13.34
N GLN A 229 -5.03 14.59 13.28
CA GLN A 229 -5.72 15.86 13.47
C GLN A 229 -5.45 16.70 12.23
N ILE A 230 -6.50 16.99 11.46
CA ILE A 230 -6.42 17.90 10.34
C ILE A 230 -6.79 19.28 10.89
N SER A 231 -5.79 20.13 11.11
CA SER A 231 -6.01 21.56 11.26
C SER A 231 -6.13 22.16 9.87
N VAL A 232 -7.35 22.36 9.40
CA VAL A 232 -7.59 23.28 8.28
C VAL A 232 -7.53 24.69 8.87
N ASN A 233 -6.93 25.65 8.16
CA ASN A 233 -6.68 27.05 8.57
C ASN A 233 -7.94 27.88 8.92
N GLU A 234 -9.04 27.25 9.32
CA GLU A 234 -10.31 27.90 9.66
C GLU A 234 -10.69 27.72 11.13
N SER A 235 -11.60 28.57 11.58
CA SER A 235 -12.19 28.60 12.93
C SER A 235 -12.89 27.31 13.36
N VAL A 236 -13.17 26.36 12.44
CA VAL A 236 -13.92 25.14 12.72
C VAL A 236 -13.03 23.90 12.64
N SER A 237 -12.50 23.47 13.79
CA SER A 237 -11.70 22.24 13.89
C SER A 237 -12.49 21.00 13.45
N VAL A 238 -11.81 20.15 12.66
CA VAL A 238 -12.29 18.82 12.24
C VAL A 238 -12.46 17.87 13.44
N GLY A 239 -11.76 18.14 14.55
CA GLY A 239 -11.86 17.38 15.80
C GLY A 239 -11.53 15.89 15.64
N ASN A 240 -12.23 15.03 16.39
CA ASN A 240 -12.01 13.57 16.37
C ASN A 240 -12.72 12.84 15.21
N ARG A 241 -13.23 13.56 14.20
CA ARG A 241 -14.03 12.95 13.14
C ARG A 241 -13.27 11.96 12.25
N PRO A 242 -12.00 12.20 11.87
CA PRO A 242 -11.22 11.22 11.11
C PRO A 242 -11.08 9.90 11.87
N LYS A 243 -10.80 9.98 13.18
CA LYS A 243 -10.72 8.80 14.07
C LYS A 243 -12.07 8.08 14.19
N GLY A 244 -13.16 8.84 14.34
CA GLY A 244 -14.52 8.29 14.37
C GLY A 244 -14.87 7.57 13.06
N THR A 245 -14.51 8.14 11.91
CA THR A 245 -14.73 7.55 10.58
C THR A 245 -13.98 6.23 10.43
N LEU A 246 -12.72 6.18 10.86
CA LEU A 246 -11.94 4.94 10.88
C LEU A 246 -12.56 3.89 11.80
N GLY A 247 -13.05 4.29 12.98
CA GLY A 247 -13.78 3.39 13.88
C GLY A 247 -15.05 2.82 13.25
N ILE A 248 -15.83 3.66 12.56
CA ILE A 248 -17.03 3.23 11.82
C ILE A 248 -16.65 2.27 10.67
N PHE A 249 -15.56 2.56 9.94
CA PHE A 249 -15.04 1.69 8.88
C PHE A 249 -14.62 0.32 9.41
N TRP A 250 -13.89 0.27 10.52
CA TRP A 250 -13.51 -0.98 11.17
C TRP A 250 -14.71 -1.74 11.74
N GLY A 251 -15.70 -1.04 12.28
CA GLY A 251 -16.95 -1.65 12.70
C GLY A 251 -17.69 -2.32 11.54
N TRP A 252 -17.73 -1.68 10.37
CA TRP A 252 -18.30 -2.26 9.16
C TRP A 252 -17.50 -3.48 8.65
N LEU A 253 -16.16 -3.40 8.61
CA LEU A 253 -15.32 -4.56 8.27
C LEU A 253 -15.52 -5.73 9.24
N LEU A 254 -15.59 -5.45 10.55
CA LEU A 254 -15.87 -6.47 11.57
C LEU A 254 -17.25 -7.11 11.36
N PHE A 255 -18.27 -6.31 11.03
CA PHE A 255 -19.58 -6.83 10.65
C PHE A 255 -19.48 -7.79 9.47
N LEU A 256 -18.75 -7.44 8.40
CA LEU A 256 -18.57 -8.32 7.24
C LEU A 256 -17.85 -9.62 7.62
N VAL A 257 -16.80 -9.55 8.45
CA VAL A 257 -16.10 -10.74 8.95
C VAL A 257 -17.06 -11.67 9.68
N VAL A 258 -17.85 -11.12 10.61
CA VAL A 258 -18.84 -11.90 11.37
C VAL A 258 -19.93 -12.47 10.46
N TRP A 259 -20.43 -11.68 9.51
CA TRP A 259 -21.43 -12.14 8.54
C TRP A 259 -20.92 -13.31 7.71
N PHE A 260 -19.76 -13.15 7.07
CA PHE A 260 -19.18 -14.17 6.20
C PHE A 260 -18.74 -15.43 6.95
N TRP A 261 -18.34 -15.31 8.21
CA TRP A 261 -17.92 -16.45 9.01
C TRP A 261 -19.10 -17.28 9.55
N PHE A 262 -20.16 -16.61 10.03
CA PHE A 262 -21.23 -17.29 10.78
C PHE A 262 -22.55 -17.44 10.01
N MET A 263 -22.88 -16.50 9.12
CA MET A 263 -24.23 -16.39 8.56
C MET A 263 -24.28 -16.75 7.07
N ALA A 264 -23.25 -16.37 6.31
CA ALA A 264 -23.28 -16.36 4.85
C ALA A 264 -23.58 -17.72 4.20
N ASP A 265 -23.14 -18.82 4.81
CA ASP A 265 -23.35 -20.17 4.25
C ASP A 265 -24.83 -20.62 4.30
N THR A 266 -25.68 -19.92 5.06
CA THR A 266 -27.14 -20.17 5.08
C THR A 266 -27.89 -19.43 3.98
N TYR A 267 -27.22 -18.56 3.24
CA TYR A 267 -27.78 -17.71 2.21
C TYR A 267 -27.17 -18.01 0.83
N SER A 268 -27.91 -17.70 -0.23
CA SER A 268 -27.37 -17.79 -1.59
C SER A 268 -26.26 -16.76 -1.81
N ALA A 269 -25.42 -16.96 -2.84
CA ALA A 269 -24.39 -15.99 -3.21
C ALA A 269 -24.99 -14.61 -3.50
N ASN A 270 -26.16 -14.54 -4.17
CA ASN A 270 -26.84 -13.29 -4.46
C ASN A 270 -27.38 -12.62 -3.19
N GLN A 271 -27.97 -13.37 -2.26
CA GLN A 271 -28.42 -12.84 -0.98
C GLN A 271 -27.25 -12.28 -0.15
N ASN A 272 -26.07 -12.92 -0.20
CA ASN A 272 -24.86 -12.40 0.41
C ASN A 272 -24.40 -11.09 -0.23
N VAL A 273 -24.48 -10.96 -1.57
CA VAL A 273 -24.23 -9.68 -2.26
C VAL A 273 -25.21 -8.59 -1.78
N ALA A 274 -26.50 -8.90 -1.65
CA ALA A 274 -27.48 -7.97 -1.10
C ALA A 274 -27.15 -7.54 0.33
N ALA A 275 -26.75 -8.46 1.21
CA ALA A 275 -26.34 -8.15 2.58
C ALA A 275 -25.12 -7.21 2.63
N VAL A 276 -24.13 -7.44 1.77
CA VAL A 276 -22.95 -6.56 1.63
C VAL A 276 -23.37 -5.17 1.16
N LEU A 277 -24.18 -5.07 0.11
CA LEU A 277 -24.68 -3.79 -0.43
C LEU A 277 -25.45 -2.98 0.61
N LEU A 278 -26.37 -3.63 1.33
CA LEU A 278 -27.15 -2.99 2.38
C LEU A 278 -26.26 -2.50 3.53
N SER A 279 -25.33 -3.34 3.98
CA SER A 279 -24.39 -2.96 5.04
C SER A 279 -23.51 -1.78 4.64
N PHE A 280 -23.10 -1.71 3.37
CA PHE A 280 -22.31 -0.62 2.83
C PHE A 280 -23.14 0.67 2.74
N ALA A 281 -24.41 0.60 2.33
CA ALA A 281 -25.31 1.74 2.38
C ALA A 281 -25.48 2.27 3.81
N LEU A 282 -25.69 1.38 4.79
CA LEU A 282 -25.78 1.76 6.20
C LEU A 282 -24.48 2.41 6.69
N PHE A 283 -23.32 1.84 6.36
CA PHE A 283 -22.01 2.43 6.65
C PHE A 283 -21.90 3.86 6.09
N CYS A 284 -22.20 4.06 4.81
CA CYS A 284 -22.18 5.38 4.17
C CYS A 284 -23.15 6.36 4.84
N GLY A 285 -24.34 5.89 5.22
CA GLY A 285 -25.35 6.69 5.93
C GLY A 285 -24.86 7.16 7.29
N ILE A 286 -24.22 6.28 8.06
CA ILE A 286 -23.62 6.60 9.37
C ILE A 286 -22.48 7.61 9.21
N VAL A 287 -21.56 7.38 8.26
CA VAL A 287 -20.46 8.33 7.99
C VAL A 287 -21.02 9.69 7.61
N MET A 288 -22.01 9.75 6.72
CA MET A 288 -22.64 11.00 6.32
C MET A 288 -23.31 11.71 7.50
N ALA A 289 -24.10 11.01 8.31
CA ALA A 289 -24.74 11.57 9.50
C ALA A 289 -23.71 12.12 10.49
N PHE A 290 -22.55 11.47 10.59
CA PHE A 290 -21.46 11.88 11.46
C PHE A 290 -20.72 13.15 10.97
N TRP A 291 -20.54 13.30 9.65
CA TRP A 291 -19.87 14.47 9.05
C TRP A 291 -20.80 15.66 8.78
N LEU A 292 -22.10 15.41 8.61
CA LEU A 292 -23.06 16.42 8.19
C LEU A 292 -23.14 17.66 9.11
N PRO A 293 -23.16 17.54 10.44
CA PRO A 293 -23.20 18.71 11.32
C PRO A 293 -21.97 19.62 11.16
N TRP A 294 -20.82 19.06 10.80
CA TRP A 294 -19.59 19.82 10.56
C TRP A 294 -19.61 20.51 9.21
N ALA A 295 -19.98 19.79 8.15
CA ALA A 295 -20.11 20.35 6.80
C ALA A 295 -21.08 21.54 6.78
N ARG A 296 -22.21 21.43 7.48
CA ARG A 296 -23.18 22.54 7.61
C ARG A 296 -22.61 23.77 8.31
N LYS A 297 -21.77 23.60 9.34
CA LYS A 297 -21.16 24.74 10.06
C LYS A 297 -20.20 25.54 9.19
N ARG A 298 -19.66 24.94 8.13
CA ARG A 298 -18.78 25.60 7.16
C ARG A 298 -19.51 26.18 5.96
N GLY A 299 -20.82 25.97 5.85
CA GLY A 299 -21.54 26.24 4.60
C GLY A 299 -21.20 25.25 3.47
N GLU A 300 -20.31 24.28 3.70
CA GLU A 300 -19.89 23.22 2.75
C GLU A 300 -20.87 22.03 2.74
N GLY A 301 -22.17 22.30 2.94
CA GLY A 301 -23.19 21.27 2.84
C GLY A 301 -23.25 20.67 1.43
N PRO A 302 -23.77 19.44 1.27
CA PRO A 302 -23.91 18.85 -0.06
C PRO A 302 -24.77 19.75 -0.94
N GLU A 303 -24.25 20.10 -2.12
CA GLU A 303 -24.95 20.95 -3.09
C GLU A 303 -26.30 20.36 -3.53
N SER A 304 -26.42 19.03 -3.48
CA SER A 304 -27.63 18.31 -3.87
C SER A 304 -27.88 17.08 -2.99
N TRP A 305 -28.81 17.23 -2.05
CA TRP A 305 -29.39 16.10 -1.31
C TRP A 305 -30.05 15.06 -2.20
N PHE A 306 -30.54 15.51 -3.37
CA PHE A 306 -31.17 14.64 -4.35
C PHE A 306 -30.19 13.61 -4.90
N SER A 307 -28.98 14.02 -5.30
CA SER A 307 -27.99 13.08 -5.87
C SER A 307 -27.57 12.03 -4.85
N ILE A 308 -27.36 12.45 -3.59
CA ILE A 308 -27.03 11.54 -2.51
C ILE A 308 -28.18 10.56 -2.27
N GLY A 309 -29.41 11.05 -2.10
CA GLY A 309 -30.58 10.21 -1.88
C GLY A 309 -30.82 9.22 -3.03
N LEU A 310 -30.60 9.66 -4.27
CA LEU A 310 -30.72 8.82 -5.46
C LEU A 310 -29.73 7.65 -5.45
N SER A 311 -28.48 7.87 -5.01
CA SER A 311 -27.49 6.79 -4.84
C SER A 311 -27.94 5.76 -3.79
N PHE A 312 -28.54 6.20 -2.67
CA PHE A 312 -29.08 5.27 -1.66
C PHE A 312 -30.28 4.48 -2.19
N VAL A 313 -31.18 5.15 -2.91
CA VAL A 313 -32.33 4.49 -3.56
C VAL A 313 -31.84 3.42 -4.53
N TRP A 314 -30.83 3.71 -5.35
CA TRP A 314 -30.25 2.73 -6.26
C TRP A 314 -29.69 1.51 -5.54
N VAL A 315 -28.91 1.70 -4.47
CA VAL A 315 -28.36 0.58 -3.69
C VAL A 315 -29.48 -0.23 -3.01
N ILE A 316 -30.54 0.41 -2.53
CA ILE A 316 -31.71 -0.29 -1.96
C ILE A 316 -32.43 -1.12 -3.03
N VAL A 317 -32.64 -0.57 -4.23
CA VAL A 317 -33.25 -1.29 -5.36
C VAL A 317 -32.41 -2.52 -5.74
N LEU A 318 -31.08 -2.38 -5.82
CA LEU A 318 -30.19 -3.51 -6.08
C LEU A 318 -30.22 -4.54 -4.94
N THR A 319 -30.27 -4.08 -3.69
CA THR A 319 -30.39 -4.98 -2.52
C THR A 319 -31.67 -5.81 -2.63
N VAL A 320 -32.81 -5.19 -2.93
CA VAL A 320 -34.08 -5.89 -3.13
C VAL A 320 -34.00 -6.86 -4.31
N TRP A 321 -33.36 -6.46 -5.42
CA TRP A 321 -33.15 -7.33 -6.57
C TRP A 321 -32.37 -8.59 -6.20
N PHE A 322 -31.18 -8.42 -5.61
CA PHE A 322 -30.27 -9.51 -5.25
C PHE A 322 -30.85 -10.42 -4.16
N TRP A 323 -31.69 -9.88 -3.27
CA TRP A 323 -32.30 -10.66 -2.19
C TRP A 323 -33.46 -11.55 -2.66
N PHE A 324 -34.34 -11.04 -3.53
CA PHE A 324 -35.60 -11.71 -3.87
C PHE A 324 -35.66 -12.33 -5.25
N PHE A 325 -34.93 -11.77 -6.23
CA PHE A 325 -35.14 -12.11 -7.65
C PHE A 325 -33.92 -12.77 -8.29
N ALA A 326 -32.70 -12.36 -7.92
CA ALA A 326 -31.48 -12.72 -8.62
C ALA A 326 -31.19 -14.23 -8.72
N ASP A 327 -31.68 -15.04 -7.77
CA ASP A 327 -31.48 -16.50 -7.79
C ASP A 327 -32.22 -17.21 -8.94
N GLN A 328 -33.17 -16.55 -9.60
CA GLN A 328 -33.86 -17.08 -10.79
C GLN A 328 -33.13 -16.76 -12.10
N PHE A 329 -32.02 -16.02 -12.03
CA PHE A 329 -31.29 -15.52 -13.19
C PHE A 329 -29.82 -15.95 -13.13
N ASP A 330 -29.19 -16.10 -14.28
CA ASP A 330 -27.75 -16.35 -14.33
C ASP A 330 -26.93 -15.09 -14.02
N ALA A 331 -25.60 -15.24 -13.91
CA ALA A 331 -24.71 -14.14 -13.58
C ALA A 331 -24.71 -13.02 -14.64
N TYR A 332 -24.87 -13.35 -15.93
CA TYR A 332 -24.89 -12.36 -17.01
C TYR A 332 -26.17 -11.55 -17.01
N GLN A 333 -27.31 -12.19 -16.75
CA GLN A 333 -28.61 -11.54 -16.60
C GLN A 333 -28.63 -10.61 -15.39
N ASN A 334 -28.12 -11.07 -14.25
CA ASN A 334 -27.98 -10.22 -13.06
C ASN A 334 -27.05 -9.02 -13.31
N PHE A 335 -25.95 -9.23 -14.03
CA PHE A 335 -25.06 -8.14 -14.43
C PHE A 335 -25.75 -7.15 -15.40
N ALA A 336 -26.57 -7.63 -16.33
CA ALA A 336 -27.35 -6.76 -17.22
C ALA A 336 -28.34 -5.88 -16.42
N VAL A 337 -29.02 -6.45 -15.42
CA VAL A 337 -29.92 -5.68 -14.54
C VAL A 337 -29.16 -4.61 -13.77
N PHE A 338 -27.96 -4.93 -13.26
CA PHE A 338 -27.08 -3.93 -12.65
C PHE A 338 -26.79 -2.77 -13.61
N LEU A 339 -26.36 -3.05 -14.85
CA LEU A 339 -26.05 -2.02 -15.85
C LEU A 339 -27.26 -1.18 -16.23
N VAL A 340 -28.42 -1.80 -16.47
CA VAL A 340 -29.66 -1.07 -16.82
C VAL A 340 -30.09 -0.18 -15.66
N SER A 341 -30.04 -0.66 -14.42
CA SER A 341 -30.38 0.16 -13.24
C SER A 341 -29.43 1.35 -13.08
N LEU A 342 -28.13 1.16 -13.35
CA LEU A 342 -27.13 2.22 -13.31
C LEU A 342 -27.42 3.29 -14.38
N LEU A 343 -27.75 2.87 -15.61
CA LEU A 343 -28.12 3.77 -16.70
C LEU A 343 -29.38 4.58 -16.39
N VAL A 344 -30.41 3.94 -15.81
CA VAL A 344 -31.64 4.62 -15.40
C VAL A 344 -31.35 5.69 -14.35
N ILE A 345 -30.57 5.36 -13.33
CA ILE A 345 -30.21 6.29 -12.26
C ILE A 345 -29.32 7.41 -12.77
N ALA A 346 -28.35 7.11 -13.63
CA ALA A 346 -27.51 8.11 -14.30
C ALA A 346 -28.35 9.07 -15.17
N GLY A 347 -29.35 8.54 -15.91
CA GLY A 347 -30.28 9.34 -16.68
C GLY A 347 -31.13 10.28 -15.82
N ILE A 348 -31.64 9.80 -14.69
CA ILE A 348 -32.39 10.62 -13.71
C ILE A 348 -31.49 11.71 -13.13
N ALA A 349 -30.26 11.37 -12.73
CA ALA A 349 -29.29 12.33 -12.19
C ALA A 349 -28.93 13.41 -13.23
N ALA A 350 -28.64 13.01 -14.47
CA ALA A 350 -28.30 13.93 -15.56
C ALA A 350 -29.47 14.87 -15.88
N GLY A 351 -30.70 14.34 -15.94
CA GLY A 351 -31.90 15.16 -16.15
C GLY A 351 -32.13 16.18 -15.02
N ALA A 352 -31.88 15.79 -13.76
CA ALA A 352 -31.98 16.70 -12.63
C ALA A 352 -30.92 17.82 -12.68
N GLN A 353 -29.68 17.49 -13.07
CA GLN A 353 -28.62 18.48 -13.23
C GLN A 353 -28.86 19.42 -14.42
N TRP A 354 -29.36 18.90 -15.54
CA TRP A 354 -29.71 19.71 -16.71
C TRP A 354 -30.71 20.81 -16.38
N LYS A 355 -31.73 20.48 -15.57
CA LYS A 355 -32.71 21.49 -15.12
C LYS A 355 -32.04 22.62 -14.34
N LYS A 356 -31.10 22.30 -13.45
CA LYS A 356 -30.32 23.29 -12.69
C LYS A 356 -29.53 24.21 -13.63
N TYR A 357 -28.84 23.67 -14.64
CA TYR A 357 -28.11 24.46 -15.63
C TYR A 357 -29.02 25.40 -16.44
N ARG A 358 -30.15 24.90 -16.93
CA ARG A 358 -31.11 25.72 -17.68
C ARG A 358 -31.69 26.84 -16.83
N ASP A 359 -31.97 26.56 -15.55
CA ASP A 359 -32.50 27.57 -14.64
C ASP A 359 -31.43 28.67 -14.36
N PHE A 360 -30.13 28.35 -14.33
CA PHE A 360 -29.05 29.35 -14.29
C PHE A 360 -28.91 30.17 -15.57
N GLU A 361 -29.04 29.55 -16.74
CA GLU A 361 -29.00 30.28 -18.03
C GLU A 361 -30.19 31.23 -18.19
N SER A 362 -31.30 30.97 -17.49
CA SER A 362 -32.49 31.82 -17.49
C SER A 362 -32.44 32.99 -16.49
N MET A 363 -31.40 33.08 -15.65
CA MET A 363 -31.18 34.28 -14.83
C MET A 363 -30.67 35.39 -15.75
N ASP A 364 -31.49 36.43 -15.92
CA ASP A 364 -31.13 37.60 -16.71
C ASP A 364 -30.00 38.35 -15.99
N TRP A 365 -28.80 38.34 -16.56
CA TRP A 365 -27.59 38.94 -15.98
C TRP A 365 -27.53 40.47 -16.21
N THR A 366 -28.66 41.11 -16.52
CA THR A 366 -28.72 42.50 -16.97
C THR A 366 -29.20 43.52 -15.92
N ASP A 367 -29.43 43.09 -14.68
CA ASP A 367 -29.55 43.96 -13.50
C ASP A 367 -28.23 43.97 -12.70
#